data_AF-A0A9R1L9V9-F1
#
_entry.id   AF-A0A9R1L9V9-F1
#
_cell.length_a   1.000
_cell.length_b   1.000
_cell.length_c   1.000
_cell.angle_alpha   90.00
_cell.angle_beta   90.00
_cell.angle_gamma   90.00
#
_symmetry.space_group_name_H-M   'P 1'
#
loop_
_entity.id
_entity.type
_entity.pdbx_description
1 polymer ?
#
loop_
_entity_poly.entity_id
_entity_poly.type
_entity_poly.pdbx_seq_one_letter_code
_entity_poly.pdbx_strand_id
1 'polypeptide(L)'
;MLRLRSRILAHLLSSPATSLHHLPHPPASHYTLPRLLSAAASPHTGFAVEEYLVEACGLTRAQALKASAKLSHLKSHSKPDAVLAFLAGLGLSAADIAAAVARDPHLLCAGVETTLAPNVVGLTDLGLSRPQVARLAALAGKSFRIRSIVSNLPYCRSLLGGSYENLLRALKHDPYLLRRSLDKVIKPNAALLRECGLDNRGITKLCPGTML
;
A
#
# COMPACT_ATOMS: atom_id res chain seq x y z
N MET A 1 17.16 -23.86 -14.81
CA MET A 1 16.94 -22.95 -15.95
C MET A 1 16.17 -23.64 -17.08
N LEU A 2 14.87 -23.91 -16.93
CA LEU A 2 14.08 -24.66 -17.93
C LEU A 2 12.59 -24.30 -17.90
N ARG A 3 12.24 -23.01 -17.86
CA ARG A 3 10.83 -22.54 -17.98
C ARG A 3 10.67 -21.25 -18.79
N LEU A 4 11.54 -21.04 -19.78
CA LEU A 4 11.53 -19.83 -20.64
C LEU A 4 11.60 -20.18 -22.14
N ARG A 5 10.89 -21.22 -22.57
CA ARG A 5 10.90 -21.69 -23.98
C ARG A 5 9.52 -22.13 -24.50
N SER A 6 8.44 -21.41 -24.18
CA SER A 6 7.11 -21.77 -24.69
C SER A 6 6.21 -20.61 -25.15
N ARG A 7 6.76 -19.42 -25.44
CA ARG A 7 5.93 -18.25 -25.81
C ARG A 7 6.26 -17.57 -27.16
N ILE A 8 6.94 -18.24 -28.09
CA ILE A 8 7.34 -17.62 -29.38
C ILE A 8 6.90 -18.46 -30.60
N LEU A 9 5.84 -19.28 -30.50
CA LEU A 9 5.32 -20.07 -31.64
C LEU A 9 3.81 -19.93 -31.83
N ALA A 10 3.30 -18.69 -31.94
CA ALA A 10 1.94 -18.45 -32.40
C ALA A 10 1.79 -17.18 -33.26
N HIS A 11 2.90 -16.57 -33.66
CA HIS A 11 2.91 -15.50 -34.65
C HIS A 11 3.74 -15.97 -35.83
N LEU A 12 3.06 -16.28 -36.93
CA LEU A 12 3.53 -16.40 -38.33
C LEU A 12 2.83 -17.60 -38.98
N LEU A 13 1.94 -17.28 -39.91
CA LEU A 13 1.24 -18.06 -40.94
C LEU A 13 -0.18 -17.44 -40.99
N SER A 14 -0.67 -16.77 -42.03
CA SER A 14 -0.21 -16.52 -43.39
C SER A 14 -1.09 -15.39 -43.95
N SER A 15 -0.53 -14.51 -44.78
CA SER A 15 -1.25 -13.49 -45.59
C SER A 15 -1.81 -14.11 -46.91
N PRO A 16 -2.18 -13.33 -47.95
CA PRO A 16 -3.54 -12.88 -48.31
C PRO A 16 -3.97 -13.34 -49.73
N ALA A 17 -5.21 -13.04 -50.19
CA ALA A 17 -5.52 -12.63 -51.58
C ALA A 17 -7.02 -12.33 -51.82
N THR A 18 -7.23 -11.41 -52.76
CA THR A 18 -8.39 -10.71 -53.31
C THR A 18 -9.38 -11.53 -54.16
N SER A 19 -10.68 -11.20 -54.14
CA SER A 19 -11.38 -10.41 -55.20
C SER A 19 -12.93 -10.50 -55.18
N LEU A 20 -13.52 -9.35 -55.52
CA LEU A 20 -14.88 -8.97 -55.98
C LEU A 20 -15.95 -10.05 -56.26
N HIS A 21 -17.21 -9.79 -55.86
CA HIS A 21 -18.32 -9.45 -56.76
C HIS A 21 -19.69 -9.26 -56.04
N HIS A 22 -20.42 -8.22 -56.48
CA HIS A 22 -21.87 -8.11 -56.64
C HIS A 22 -22.81 -7.85 -55.44
N LEU A 23 -23.57 -6.74 -55.52
CA LEU A 23 -24.80 -6.41 -54.77
C LEU A 23 -26.03 -6.99 -55.50
N PRO A 24 -27.12 -7.38 -54.81
CA PRO A 24 -28.26 -6.45 -54.74
C PRO A 24 -29.05 -6.53 -53.41
N HIS A 25 -30.10 -5.69 -53.37
CA HIS A 25 -30.88 -5.14 -52.26
C HIS A 25 -31.96 -6.10 -51.64
N PRO A 26 -32.85 -5.66 -50.70
CA PRO A 26 -33.21 -6.35 -49.45
C PRO A 26 -34.59 -7.09 -49.48
N PRO A 27 -35.11 -7.63 -48.35
CA PRO A 27 -36.11 -6.85 -47.58
C PRO A 27 -36.20 -7.09 -46.04
N ALA A 28 -36.75 -6.07 -45.37
CA ALA A 28 -37.69 -6.02 -44.23
C ALA A 28 -37.61 -6.95 -42.99
N SER A 29 -37.74 -6.27 -41.85
CA SER A 29 -38.40 -6.68 -40.58
C SER A 29 -37.67 -7.67 -39.67
N HIS A 30 -37.40 -7.27 -38.44
CA HIS A 30 -38.12 -7.72 -37.24
C HIS A 30 -37.54 -7.06 -35.97
N TYR A 31 -38.45 -6.48 -35.20
CA TYR A 31 -38.25 -5.85 -33.89
C TYR A 31 -37.47 -6.75 -32.92
N THR A 32 -36.49 -6.19 -32.23
CA THR A 32 -36.21 -6.53 -30.82
C THR A 32 -35.57 -5.33 -30.13
N LEU A 33 -36.34 -4.65 -29.28
CA LEU A 33 -35.79 -3.75 -28.28
C LEU A 33 -35.00 -4.59 -27.26
N PRO A 34 -33.78 -4.22 -26.87
CA PRO A 34 -33.14 -4.83 -25.72
C PRO A 34 -33.96 -4.44 -24.48
N ARG A 35 -34.65 -5.42 -23.89
CA ARG A 35 -35.23 -5.33 -22.56
C ARG A 35 -34.12 -4.89 -21.61
N LEU A 36 -34.15 -3.63 -21.18
CA LEU A 36 -33.32 -3.13 -20.10
C LEU A 36 -33.65 -3.97 -18.87
N LEU A 37 -32.77 -4.91 -18.54
CA LEU A 37 -32.75 -5.56 -17.24
C LEU A 37 -32.40 -4.46 -16.24
N SER A 38 -33.44 -3.87 -15.67
CA SER A 38 -33.33 -3.10 -14.42
C SER A 38 -32.82 -4.08 -13.38
N ALA A 39 -31.51 -4.09 -13.18
CA ALA A 39 -30.90 -4.73 -12.03
C ALA A 39 -31.43 -3.98 -10.82
N ALA A 40 -32.38 -4.59 -10.12
CA ALA A 40 -32.79 -4.15 -8.80
C ALA A 40 -31.54 -4.18 -7.92
N ALA A 41 -30.90 -3.02 -7.76
CA ALA A 41 -29.89 -2.82 -6.75
C ALA A 41 -30.57 -3.10 -5.43
N SER A 42 -30.24 -4.24 -4.83
CA SER A 42 -30.61 -4.52 -3.46
C SER A 42 -30.07 -3.36 -2.63
N PRO A 43 -30.89 -2.67 -1.81
CA PRO A 43 -30.37 -1.64 -0.94
C PRO A 43 -29.50 -2.34 0.10
N HIS A 44 -28.21 -2.47 -0.21
CA HIS A 44 -27.21 -2.88 0.77
C HIS A 44 -27.16 -1.74 1.80
N THR A 45 -27.93 -1.87 2.86
CA THR A 45 -28.03 -0.91 3.98
C THR A 45 -26.77 -0.87 4.85
N GLY A 46 -25.66 -1.44 4.37
CA GLY A 46 -24.36 -1.47 5.03
C GLY A 46 -23.31 -0.77 4.18
N PHE A 47 -22.34 -0.16 4.83
CA PHE A 47 -21.18 0.42 4.17
C PHE A 47 -20.43 -0.64 3.35
N ALA A 48 -20.49 -0.53 2.02
CA ALA A 48 -19.83 -1.44 1.09
C ALA A 48 -18.32 -1.16 1.05
N VAL A 49 -17.59 -1.70 2.03
CA VAL A 49 -16.15 -1.44 2.22
C VAL A 49 -15.34 -1.72 0.95
N GLU A 50 -15.65 -2.80 0.23
CA GLU A 50 -14.91 -3.16 -0.99
C GLU A 50 -15.08 -2.12 -2.10
N GLU A 51 -16.30 -1.67 -2.37
CA GLU A 51 -16.60 -0.63 -3.36
C GLU A 51 -15.94 0.69 -2.97
N TYR A 52 -16.07 1.08 -1.70
CA TYR A 52 -15.38 2.26 -1.17
C TYR A 52 -13.86 2.20 -1.37
N LEU A 53 -13.22 1.03 -1.14
CA LEU A 53 -11.78 0.89 -1.35
C LEU A 53 -11.38 1.04 -2.82
N VAL A 54 -12.23 0.63 -3.76
CA VAL A 54 -11.98 0.84 -5.19
C VAL A 54 -12.16 2.31 -5.55
N GLU A 55 -13.30 2.90 -5.19
CA GLU A 55 -13.71 4.24 -5.64
C GLU A 55 -12.95 5.36 -4.93
N ALA A 56 -12.89 5.32 -3.59
CA ALA A 56 -12.31 6.40 -2.79
C ALA A 56 -10.81 6.19 -2.54
N CYS A 57 -10.36 4.94 -2.38
CA CYS A 57 -8.95 4.64 -2.12
C CYS A 57 -8.14 4.28 -3.37
N GLY A 58 -8.78 4.11 -4.53
CA GLY A 58 -8.10 3.79 -5.80
C GLY A 58 -7.45 2.40 -5.83
N LEU A 59 -7.92 1.45 -5.02
CA LEU A 59 -7.41 0.08 -5.04
C LEU A 59 -7.94 -0.69 -6.25
N THR A 60 -7.15 -1.64 -6.74
CA THR A 60 -7.69 -2.65 -7.68
C THR A 60 -8.73 -3.52 -6.97
N ARG A 61 -9.68 -4.08 -7.72
CA ARG A 61 -10.71 -4.99 -7.18
C ARG A 61 -10.11 -6.13 -6.35
N ALA A 62 -8.99 -6.70 -6.79
CA ALA A 62 -8.28 -7.76 -6.07
C ALA A 62 -7.66 -7.28 -4.73
N GLN A 63 -7.08 -6.08 -4.71
CA GLN A 63 -6.58 -5.47 -3.47
C GLN A 63 -7.73 -5.11 -2.52
N ALA A 64 -8.83 -4.56 -3.06
CA ALA A 64 -10.01 -4.19 -2.30
C ALA A 64 -10.66 -5.41 -1.63
N LEU A 65 -10.83 -6.52 -2.34
CA LEU A 65 -11.30 -7.80 -1.78
C LEU A 65 -10.44 -8.29 -0.60
N LYS A 66 -9.12 -8.25 -0.76
CA LYS A 66 -8.19 -8.67 0.30
C LYS A 66 -8.22 -7.73 1.50
N ALA A 67 -8.42 -6.43 1.26
CA ALA A 67 -8.42 -5.41 2.28
C ALA A 67 -9.75 -5.33 3.04
N SER A 68 -10.88 -5.49 2.36
CA SER A 68 -12.23 -5.47 2.95
C SER A 68 -12.41 -6.55 4.00
N ALA A 69 -11.83 -7.74 3.80
CA ALA A 69 -11.81 -8.82 4.79
C ALA A 69 -11.18 -8.41 6.14
N LYS A 70 -10.25 -7.45 6.15
CA LYS A 70 -9.62 -6.93 7.38
C LYS A 70 -10.44 -5.79 8.02
N LEU A 71 -11.42 -5.27 7.30
CA LEU A 71 -12.21 -4.09 7.65
C LEU A 71 -13.69 -4.43 7.84
N SER A 72 -14.02 -5.70 8.09
CA SER A 72 -15.39 -6.19 8.25
C SER A 72 -16.20 -5.51 9.37
N HIS A 73 -15.52 -4.90 10.34
CA HIS A 73 -16.13 -4.17 11.44
C HIS A 73 -16.49 -2.71 11.08
N LEU A 74 -16.04 -2.21 9.92
CA LEU A 74 -16.18 -0.83 9.54
C LEU A 74 -17.57 -0.58 8.93
N LYS A 75 -18.35 0.30 9.56
CA LYS A 75 -19.78 0.53 9.23
C LYS A 75 -20.07 1.89 8.59
N SER A 76 -19.07 2.76 8.46
CA SER A 76 -19.22 4.13 7.93
C SER A 76 -17.92 4.63 7.32
N HIS A 77 -18.03 5.50 6.31
CA HIS A 77 -16.93 6.15 5.61
C HIS A 77 -16.27 7.30 6.40
N SER A 78 -16.92 7.84 7.44
CA SER A 78 -16.46 9.07 8.11
C SER A 78 -15.01 9.00 8.63
N LYS A 79 -14.62 7.85 9.19
CA LYS A 79 -13.27 7.66 9.73
C LYS A 79 -12.23 7.41 8.62
N PRO A 80 -12.47 6.50 7.66
CA PRO A 80 -11.65 6.40 6.45
C PRO A 80 -11.42 7.74 5.73
N ASP A 81 -12.47 8.54 5.51
CA ASP A 81 -12.39 9.82 4.81
C ASP A 81 -11.47 10.79 5.55
N ALA A 82 -11.60 10.89 6.87
CA ALA A 82 -10.74 11.74 7.70
C ALA A 82 -9.26 11.30 7.59
N VAL A 83 -8.98 10.00 7.56
CA VAL A 83 -7.63 9.48 7.37
C VAL A 83 -7.10 9.80 5.98
N LEU A 84 -7.90 9.62 4.92
CA LEU A 84 -7.49 9.93 3.55
C LEU A 84 -7.18 11.42 3.39
N ALA A 85 -8.06 12.29 3.90
CA ALA A 85 -7.87 13.73 3.89
C ALA A 85 -6.61 14.15 4.66
N PHE A 86 -6.36 13.55 5.83
CA PHE A 86 -5.14 13.80 6.60
C PHE A 86 -3.88 13.42 5.84
N LEU A 87 -3.85 12.23 5.22
CA LEU A 87 -2.69 11.75 4.46
C LEU A 87 -2.45 12.61 3.20
N ALA A 88 -3.50 13.02 2.50
CA ALA A 88 -3.41 13.96 1.39
C ALA A 88 -2.89 15.33 1.86
N GLY A 89 -3.40 15.84 2.97
CA GLY A 89 -2.93 17.08 3.61
C GLY A 89 -1.47 17.00 4.08
N LEU A 90 -0.96 15.80 4.40
CA LEU A 90 0.44 15.57 4.70
C LEU A 90 1.34 15.63 3.44
N GLY A 91 0.74 15.58 2.24
CA GLY A 91 1.40 15.68 0.95
C GLY A 91 1.59 14.35 0.22
N LEU A 92 0.89 13.29 0.62
CA LEU A 92 0.92 12.02 -0.13
C LEU A 92 0.05 12.10 -1.38
N SER A 93 0.56 11.53 -2.49
CA SER A 93 -0.23 11.37 -3.70
C SER A 93 -1.34 10.33 -3.51
N ALA A 94 -2.40 10.40 -4.32
CA ALA A 94 -3.46 9.38 -4.30
C ALA A 94 -2.90 7.96 -4.50
N ALA A 95 -1.89 7.80 -5.36
CA ALA A 95 -1.23 6.53 -5.61
C ALA A 95 -0.45 6.02 -4.39
N ASP A 96 0.27 6.89 -3.67
CA ASP A 96 0.98 6.52 -2.45
C ASP A 96 0.03 6.16 -1.31
N ILE A 97 -1.10 6.88 -1.20
CA ILE A 97 -2.17 6.56 -0.24
C ILE A 97 -2.76 5.19 -0.57
N ALA A 98 -3.11 4.93 -1.84
CA ALA A 98 -3.62 3.65 -2.29
C ALA A 98 -2.64 2.51 -1.95
N ALA A 99 -1.34 2.71 -2.20
CA ALA A 99 -0.31 1.73 -1.87
C ALA A 99 -0.17 1.49 -0.36
N ALA A 100 -0.26 2.55 0.45
CA ALA A 100 -0.23 2.45 1.91
C ALA A 100 -1.46 1.69 2.45
N VAL A 101 -2.66 2.01 1.95
CA VAL A 101 -3.91 1.34 2.31
C VAL A 101 -3.88 -0.14 1.89
N ALA A 102 -3.42 -0.44 0.67
CA ALA A 102 -3.29 -1.82 0.20
C ALA A 102 -2.35 -2.65 1.09
N ARG A 103 -1.28 -2.03 1.63
CA ARG A 103 -0.33 -2.69 2.53
C ARG A 103 -0.88 -2.86 3.95
N ASP A 104 -1.55 -1.85 4.50
CA ASP A 104 -2.16 -1.88 5.84
C ASP A 104 -3.56 -1.24 5.85
N PRO A 105 -4.62 -2.01 5.52
CA PRO A 105 -5.98 -1.48 5.43
C PRO A 105 -6.50 -0.84 6.72
N HIS A 106 -6.03 -1.33 7.88
CA HIS A 106 -6.38 -0.77 9.19
C HIS A 106 -5.86 0.66 9.41
N LEU A 107 -5.03 1.20 8.51
CA LEU A 107 -4.69 2.62 8.49
C LEU A 107 -5.95 3.48 8.44
N LEU A 108 -6.97 3.06 7.69
CA LEU A 108 -8.27 3.74 7.60
C LEU A 108 -9.06 3.75 8.92
N CYS A 109 -8.67 2.91 9.89
CA CYS A 109 -9.27 2.86 11.22
C CYS A 109 -8.47 3.68 12.25
N ALA A 110 -7.38 4.34 11.87
CA ALA A 110 -6.54 5.11 12.78
C ALA A 110 -7.25 6.37 13.29
N GLY A 111 -6.94 6.79 14.52
CA GLY A 111 -7.37 8.10 15.01
C GLY A 111 -6.42 9.19 14.51
N VAL A 112 -6.94 10.13 13.74
CA VAL A 112 -6.15 11.26 13.21
C VAL A 112 -5.61 12.09 14.36
N GLU A 113 -6.49 12.64 15.19
CA GLU A 113 -6.13 13.52 16.32
C GLU A 113 -5.40 12.78 17.45
N THR A 114 -5.73 11.50 17.68
CA THR A 114 -5.19 10.75 18.82
C THR A 114 -3.86 10.08 18.52
N THR A 115 -3.50 9.89 17.23
CA THR A 115 -2.34 9.06 16.89
C THR A 115 -1.57 9.59 15.70
N LEU A 116 -2.21 9.84 14.55
CA LEU A 116 -1.49 10.21 13.35
C LEU A 116 -0.88 11.62 13.45
N ALA A 117 -1.65 12.61 13.89
CA ALA A 117 -1.20 13.99 14.04
C ALA A 117 -0.10 14.14 15.10
N PRO A 118 -0.22 13.57 16.33
CA PRO A 118 0.87 13.56 17.30
C PRO A 118 2.16 12.92 16.77
N ASN A 119 2.05 11.86 15.96
CA ASN A 119 3.21 11.26 15.32
C ASN A 119 3.87 12.18 14.31
N VAL A 120 3.08 12.90 13.50
CA VAL A 120 3.63 13.89 12.56
C VAL A 120 4.40 14.97 13.32
N VAL A 121 3.80 15.55 14.36
CA VAL A 121 4.44 16.60 15.18
C VAL A 121 5.76 16.10 15.77
N GLY A 122 5.74 14.98 16.50
CA GLY A 122 6.95 14.49 17.15
C GLY A 122 8.04 14.06 16.17
N LEU A 123 7.70 13.62 14.95
CA LEU A 123 8.70 13.33 13.91
C LEU A 123 9.30 14.61 13.33
N THR A 124 8.49 15.65 13.16
CA THR A 124 8.96 16.98 12.74
C THR A 124 9.87 17.59 13.81
N ASP A 125 9.57 17.42 15.10
CA ASP A 125 10.42 17.88 16.20
C ASP A 125 11.78 17.15 16.23
N LEU A 126 11.85 15.93 15.69
CA LEU A 126 13.10 15.20 15.45
C LEU A 126 13.85 15.64 14.17
N GLY A 127 13.39 16.71 13.53
CA GLY A 127 14.02 17.33 12.36
C GLY A 127 13.69 16.65 11.03
N LEU A 128 12.64 15.83 10.95
CA LEU A 128 12.17 15.31 9.65
C LEU A 128 11.32 16.37 8.95
N SER A 129 11.61 16.61 7.67
CA SER A 129 10.77 17.47 6.85
C SER A 129 9.41 16.84 6.60
N ARG A 130 8.39 17.66 6.30
CA ARG A 130 7.03 17.18 6.01
C ARG A 130 6.99 16.07 4.94
N PRO A 131 7.71 16.16 3.80
CA PRO A 131 7.78 15.06 2.82
C PRO A 131 8.45 13.78 3.36
N GLN A 132 9.44 13.91 4.25
CA GLN A 132 10.04 12.74 4.91
C GLN A 132 9.01 12.09 5.84
N VAL A 133 8.32 12.86 6.68
CA VAL A 133 7.27 12.32 7.55
C VAL A 133 6.18 11.61 6.73
N ALA A 134 5.75 12.20 5.60
CA ALA A 134 4.79 11.59 4.67
C ALA A 134 5.27 10.21 4.17
N ARG A 135 6.49 10.13 3.62
CA ARG A 135 7.07 8.87 3.11
C ARG A 135 7.24 7.84 4.23
N LEU A 136 7.61 8.26 5.44
CA LEU A 136 7.76 7.38 6.59
C LEU A 136 6.40 6.81 7.02
N ALA A 137 5.37 7.64 7.14
CA ALA A 137 4.00 7.23 7.46
C ALA A 137 3.49 6.21 6.44
N ALA A 138 3.73 6.49 5.16
CA ALA A 138 3.36 5.62 4.05
C ALA A 138 4.14 4.31 3.97
N LEU A 139 5.15 4.05 4.83
CA LEU A 139 5.91 2.79 4.87
C LEU A 139 5.80 2.06 6.22
N ALA A 140 5.79 2.80 7.33
CA ALA A 140 5.79 2.25 8.69
C ALA A 140 4.47 1.56 9.09
N GLY A 141 3.39 1.73 8.30
CA GLY A 141 2.14 0.97 8.41
C GLY A 141 1.62 0.90 9.84
N LYS A 142 1.55 -0.32 10.40
CA LYS A 142 1.05 -0.58 11.75
C LYS A 142 1.77 0.23 12.83
N SER A 143 3.08 0.45 12.67
CA SER A 143 3.88 1.19 13.65
C SER A 143 3.39 2.64 13.76
N PHE A 144 3.08 3.27 12.62
CA PHE A 144 2.65 4.68 12.56
C PHE A 144 1.22 4.91 13.08
N ARG A 145 0.34 3.90 13.04
CA ARG A 145 -1.08 4.06 13.42
C ARG A 145 -1.48 3.56 14.80
N ILE A 146 -0.57 2.93 15.55
CA ILE A 146 -0.89 2.32 16.88
C ILE A 146 -0.14 2.99 18.03
N ARG A 147 1.09 3.45 17.82
CA ARG A 147 1.89 4.06 18.88
C ARG A 147 2.77 5.16 18.31
N SER A 148 3.37 5.93 19.21
CA SER A 148 4.45 6.81 18.83
C SER A 148 5.68 6.02 18.37
N ILE A 149 6.11 6.28 17.13
CA ILE A 149 7.37 5.79 16.57
C ILE A 149 8.54 6.72 16.87
N VAL A 150 8.26 7.90 17.46
CA VAL A 150 9.21 8.97 17.73
C VAL A 150 10.34 8.49 18.64
N SER A 151 10.01 7.77 19.71
CA SER A 151 11.00 7.31 20.71
C SER A 151 12.04 6.35 20.13
N ASN A 152 11.67 5.56 19.13
CA ASN A 152 12.55 4.55 18.53
C ASN A 152 13.42 5.11 17.40
N LEU A 153 12.96 6.19 16.77
CA LEU A 153 13.56 6.72 15.55
C LEU A 153 15.03 7.15 15.72
N PRO A 154 15.45 7.88 16.77
CA PRO A 154 16.84 8.33 16.90
C PRO A 154 17.84 7.18 16.95
N TYR A 155 17.55 6.15 17.75
CA TYR A 155 18.41 4.98 17.86
C TYR A 155 18.45 4.19 16.56
N CYS A 156 17.29 3.88 15.97
CA CYS A 156 17.24 3.15 14.70
C CYS A 156 17.94 3.91 13.57
N ARG A 157 17.80 5.23 13.52
CA ARG A 157 18.51 6.07 12.54
C ARG A 157 20.03 5.98 12.73
N SER A 158 20.51 6.07 13.98
CA SER A 158 21.95 5.92 14.29
C SER A 158 22.48 4.53 13.90
N LEU A 159 21.76 3.47 14.25
CA LEU A 159 22.10 2.09 13.93
C LEU A 159 22.21 1.86 12.41
N LEU A 160 21.33 2.50 11.63
CA LEU A 160 21.27 2.41 10.17
C LEU A 160 22.20 3.40 9.45
N GLY A 161 23.23 3.89 10.14
CA GLY A 161 24.25 4.77 9.57
C GLY A 161 23.78 6.21 9.35
N GLY A 162 22.78 6.68 10.09
CA GLY A 162 22.30 8.08 10.09
C GLY A 162 21.42 8.48 8.90
N SER A 163 21.40 7.67 7.84
CA SER A 163 20.72 7.97 6.58
C SER A 163 19.23 7.67 6.62
N TYR A 164 18.44 8.66 6.21
CA TYR A 164 16.99 8.52 6.04
C TYR A 164 16.62 7.44 5.01
N GLU A 165 17.37 7.33 3.91
CA GLU A 165 17.09 6.32 2.89
C GLU A 165 17.40 4.89 3.36
N ASN A 166 18.39 4.72 4.24
CA ASN A 166 18.65 3.41 4.87
C ASN A 166 17.49 3.01 5.79
N LEU A 167 16.95 3.97 6.55
CA LEU A 167 15.75 3.75 7.37
C LEU A 167 14.55 3.33 6.51
N LEU A 168 14.29 4.02 5.40
CA LEU A 168 13.18 3.65 4.52
C LEU A 168 13.38 2.29 3.86
N ARG A 169 14.61 1.96 3.47
CA ARG A 169 14.93 0.61 2.96
C ARG A 169 14.63 -0.44 4.02
N ALA A 170 15.08 -0.25 5.26
CA ALA A 170 14.80 -1.16 6.35
C ALA A 170 13.29 -1.32 6.60
N LEU A 171 12.53 -0.21 6.59
CA LEU A 171 11.07 -0.25 6.79
C LEU A 171 10.29 -0.92 5.65
N LYS A 172 10.81 -0.89 4.41
CA LYS A 172 10.22 -1.64 3.30
C LYS A 172 10.31 -3.15 3.53
N HIS A 173 11.38 -3.61 4.19
CA HIS A 173 11.60 -5.04 4.49
C HIS A 173 10.97 -5.46 5.83
N ASP A 174 11.10 -4.63 6.88
CA ASP A 174 10.45 -4.83 8.18
C ASP A 174 9.65 -3.58 8.60
N PRO A 175 8.34 -3.51 8.25
CA PRO A 175 7.46 -2.42 8.68
C PRO A 175 7.28 -2.32 10.20
N TYR A 176 7.67 -3.34 10.97
CA TYR A 176 7.54 -3.38 12.42
C TYR A 176 8.81 -2.92 13.16
N LEU A 177 9.90 -2.59 12.46
CA LEU A 177 11.16 -2.17 13.07
C LEU A 177 10.96 -1.11 14.15
N LEU A 178 10.28 -0.01 13.81
CA LEU A 178 10.04 1.10 14.73
C LEU A 178 9.04 0.79 15.85
N ARG A 179 8.38 -0.38 15.84
CA ARG A 179 7.48 -0.84 16.91
C ARG A 179 8.21 -1.66 17.98
N ARG A 180 9.28 -2.37 17.61
CA ARG A 180 10.02 -3.29 18.48
C ARG A 180 10.58 -2.55 19.69
N SER A 181 10.74 -3.25 20.80
CA SER A 181 11.37 -2.68 22.00
C SER A 181 12.85 -2.42 21.72
N LEU A 182 13.30 -1.19 21.95
CA LEU A 182 14.73 -0.87 21.85
C LEU A 182 15.54 -1.72 22.84
N ASP A 183 15.13 -1.76 24.10
CA ASP A 183 15.94 -2.37 25.16
C ASP A 183 15.88 -3.89 25.15
N LYS A 184 14.74 -4.48 24.74
CA LYS A 184 14.56 -5.95 24.75
C LYS A 184 14.92 -6.63 23.44
N VAL A 185 14.96 -5.90 22.33
CA VAL A 185 15.11 -6.52 21.00
C VAL A 185 16.20 -5.84 20.18
N ILE A 186 16.07 -4.54 19.89
CA ILE A 186 16.93 -3.89 18.91
C ILE A 186 18.36 -3.71 19.46
N LYS A 187 18.52 -3.23 20.70
CA LYS A 187 19.84 -3.03 21.33
C LYS A 187 20.59 -4.36 21.56
N PRO A 188 19.97 -5.42 22.13
CA PRO A 188 20.64 -6.72 22.27
C PRO A 188 21.07 -7.31 20.93
N ASN A 189 20.21 -7.29 19.91
CA ASN A 189 20.57 -7.82 18.58
C ASN A 189 21.69 -7.00 17.93
N ALA A 190 21.65 -5.67 18.06
CA ALA A 190 22.73 -4.80 17.58
C ALA A 190 24.06 -5.05 18.31
N ALA A 191 24.03 -5.34 19.62
CA ALA A 191 25.22 -5.69 20.39
C ALA A 191 25.81 -7.02 19.93
N LEU A 192 24.97 -8.07 19.78
CA LEU A 192 25.40 -9.37 19.27
C LEU A 192 26.04 -9.26 17.88
N LEU A 193 25.44 -8.49 16.97
CA LEU A 193 26.01 -8.29 15.63
C LEU A 193 27.39 -7.61 15.69
N ARG A 194 27.59 -6.67 16.63
CA ARG A 194 28.89 -6.03 16.86
C ARG A 194 29.92 -7.00 17.44
N GLU A 195 29.52 -7.88 18.33
CA GLU A 195 30.38 -8.97 18.84
C GLU A 195 30.79 -9.92 17.71
N CYS A 196 29.92 -10.15 16.73
CA CYS A 196 30.27 -10.88 15.50
C CYS A 196 31.13 -10.07 14.50
N GLY A 197 31.62 -8.88 14.88
CA GLY A 197 32.51 -8.04 14.07
C GLY A 197 31.80 -7.11 13.08
N LEU A 198 30.47 -6.95 13.17
CA LEU A 198 29.72 -6.06 12.27
C LEU A 198 29.61 -4.66 12.88
N ASP A 199 30.17 -3.68 12.17
CA ASP A 199 29.91 -2.27 12.43
C ASP A 199 28.50 -1.85 11.94
N ASN A 200 28.09 -0.61 12.21
CA ASN A 200 26.78 -0.10 11.74
C ASN A 200 26.61 -0.21 10.21
N ARG A 201 27.70 -0.11 9.44
CA ARG A 201 27.67 -0.28 7.98
C ARG A 201 27.35 -1.73 7.61
N GLY A 202 27.96 -2.70 8.29
CA GLY A 202 27.65 -4.12 8.18
C GLY A 202 26.20 -4.42 8.56
N ILE A 203 25.74 -3.92 9.71
CA ILE A 203 24.36 -4.10 10.18
C ILE A 203 23.36 -3.53 9.16
N THR A 204 23.60 -2.32 8.65
CA THR A 204 22.74 -1.69 7.64
C THR A 204 22.60 -2.53 6.36
N LYS A 205 23.67 -3.21 5.95
CA LYS A 205 23.66 -4.11 4.77
C LYS A 205 22.85 -5.39 5.02
N LEU A 206 22.71 -5.82 6.28
CA LEU A 206 21.95 -7.01 6.68
C LEU A 206 20.46 -6.74 6.91
N CYS A 207 20.06 -5.48 7.13
CA CYS A 207 18.66 -5.09 7.32
C CYS A 207 17.66 -5.43 6.18
N PRO A 208 18.03 -5.90 4.96
CA PRO A 208 17.06 -6.49 4.05
C PRO A 208 16.48 -7.83 4.53
N GLY A 209 17.17 -8.54 5.44
CA GLY A 209 16.72 -9.78 6.06
C GLY A 209 16.32 -9.53 7.52
N THR A 210 15.18 -10.06 7.93
CA THR A 210 14.64 -10.00 9.30
C THR A 210 15.68 -10.41 10.36
N MET A 211 16.41 -9.45 10.94
CA MET A 211 17.50 -9.69 11.90
C MET A 211 17.46 -8.78 13.15
N LEU A 212 16.55 -7.79 13.19
CA LEU A 212 16.29 -6.92 14.35
C LEU A 212 14.87 -7.18 14.85
#